data_AF-X1DPL8-F1
#
_entry.id   AF-X1DPL8-F1
#
_cell.length_a   1.000
_cell.length_b   1.000
_cell.length_c   1.000
_cell.angle_alpha   90.00
_cell.angle_beta   90.00
_cell.angle_gamma   90.00
#
_symmetry.space_group_name_H-M   'P 1'
#
loop_
_entity.id
_entity.type
_entity.pdbx_description
1 polymer ?
#
loop_
_entity_poly.entity_id
_entity_poly.type
_entity_poly.pdbx_seq_one_letter_code
_entity_poly.pdbx_strand_id
1 'polypeptide(L)'
;VGEFTPNVRSLIAYNTDSEIIPTLRYNGILLAQVVPKGGVISGSSSIMALDGWNWEDATYAADDGIHLFWPSFLSPPKWWLGETEWKENESYKSTVQRIENFLNDSKMYSGSADP
;
A
#
# COMPACT_ATOMS: atom_id res chain seq x y z
N VAL A 1 10.92 -7.06 -6.75
CA VAL A 1 9.95 -6.93 -5.63
C VAL A 1 8.78 -7.84 -5.95
N GLY A 2 8.32 -8.65 -4.99
CA GLY A 2 7.19 -9.57 -5.22
C GLY A 2 5.86 -8.82 -5.37
N GLU A 3 4.87 -9.43 -6.02
CA GLU A 3 3.53 -8.83 -6.18
C GLU A 3 2.71 -8.82 -4.88
N PHE A 4 3.01 -9.73 -3.94
CA PHE A 4 2.34 -9.83 -2.65
C PHE A 4 3.38 -9.70 -1.54
N THR A 5 3.38 -8.54 -0.85
CA THR A 5 4.31 -8.23 0.24
C THR A 5 3.56 -7.72 1.48
N PRO A 6 2.73 -8.57 2.12
CA PRO A 6 1.93 -8.18 3.29
C PRO A 6 2.79 -7.83 4.52
N ASN A 7 4.02 -8.36 4.59
CA ASN A 7 4.95 -8.20 5.70
C ASN A 7 5.76 -6.89 5.67
N VAL A 8 5.68 -6.13 4.57
CA VAL A 8 6.37 -4.85 4.45
C VAL A 8 5.68 -3.84 5.34
N ARG A 9 6.44 -3.13 6.17
CA ARG A 9 5.94 -2.09 7.07
C ARG A 9 6.47 -0.74 6.58
N SER A 10 5.57 0.19 6.26
CA SER A 10 5.98 1.54 5.85
C SER A 10 6.63 2.35 6.96
N LEU A 11 6.38 1.98 8.22
CA LEU A 11 6.86 2.64 9.42
C LEU A 11 8.37 2.90 9.40
N ILE A 12 9.14 1.86 9.06
CA ILE A 12 10.61 1.86 9.07
C ILE A 12 11.18 2.73 7.93
N ALA A 13 10.40 2.91 6.86
CA ALA A 13 10.80 3.69 5.70
C ALA A 13 10.47 5.19 5.83
N TYR A 14 9.85 5.61 6.95
CA TYR A 14 9.52 7.01 7.18
C TYR A 14 10.75 7.82 7.54
N ASN A 15 10.93 8.94 6.82
CA ASN A 15 12.01 9.89 7.05
C ASN A 15 11.45 11.19 7.62
N THR A 16 11.77 11.47 8.89
CA THR A 16 11.39 12.70 9.61
C THR A 16 12.02 13.97 9.04
N ASP A 17 13.15 13.85 8.35
CA ASP A 17 13.88 14.97 7.73
C ASP A 17 13.45 15.25 6.27
N SER A 18 12.31 14.71 5.83
CA SER A 18 11.80 14.97 4.48
C SER A 18 11.45 16.46 4.29
N GLU A 19 11.91 17.07 3.20
CA GLU A 19 11.63 18.47 2.82
C GLU A 19 10.12 18.78 2.70
N ILE A 20 9.30 17.76 2.48
CA ILE A 20 7.85 17.90 2.35
C ILE A 20 7.19 18.16 3.72
N ILE A 21 7.76 17.62 4.81
CA ILE A 21 7.17 17.68 6.16
C ILE A 21 7.02 19.12 6.66
N PRO A 22 8.04 20.01 6.58
CA PRO A 22 7.89 21.42 6.95
C PRO A 22 6.74 22.11 6.21
N THR A 23 6.56 21.81 4.92
CA THR A 23 5.49 22.39 4.10
C THR A 23 4.11 21.91 4.56
N LEU A 24 3.97 20.62 4.87
CA LEU A 24 2.71 20.06 5.38
C LEU A 24 2.34 20.67 6.73
N ARG A 25 3.31 20.79 7.65
CA ARG A 25 3.09 21.40 8.97
C ARG A 25 2.74 22.88 8.90
N TYR A 26 3.37 23.63 8.00
CA TYR A 26 3.04 25.03 7.78
C TYR A 26 1.57 25.21 7.36
N ASN A 27 1.01 24.24 6.62
CA ASN A 27 -0.39 24.20 6.24
C ASN A 27 -1.32 23.59 7.32
N GLY A 28 -0.82 23.29 8.52
CA GLY A 28 -1.60 22.77 9.64
C GLY A 28 -1.87 21.25 9.60
N ILE A 29 -1.22 20.50 8.71
CA ILE A 29 -1.28 19.04 8.70
C ILE A 29 -0.29 18.53 9.74
N LEU A 30 -0.77 17.79 10.75
CA LEU A 30 0.04 17.29 11.87
C LEU A 30 0.22 15.77 11.87
N LEU A 31 -0.71 15.05 11.23
CA LEU A 31 -0.69 13.60 11.13
C LEU A 31 -0.69 13.19 9.66
N ALA A 32 0.06 12.14 9.34
CA ALA A 32 0.10 11.56 8.01
C ALA A 32 0.08 10.03 8.10
N GLN A 33 -0.74 9.39 7.26
CA GLN A 33 -0.69 7.95 7.07
C GLN A 33 0.32 7.62 5.99
N VAL A 34 1.42 6.98 6.37
CA VAL A 34 2.47 6.56 5.44
C VAL A 34 2.11 5.20 4.88
N VAL A 35 1.89 5.13 3.57
CA VAL A 35 1.40 3.93 2.88
C VAL A 35 2.49 3.37 1.98
N PRO A 36 2.81 2.06 2.08
CA PRO A 36 3.75 1.44 1.16
C PRO A 36 3.09 1.36 -0.24
N LYS A 37 3.86 1.66 -1.27
CA LYS A 37 3.39 1.61 -2.67
C LYS A 37 4.06 0.48 -3.43
N GLY A 38 3.28 -0.18 -4.29
CA GLY A 38 3.77 -1.17 -5.25
C GLY A 38 3.33 -2.60 -4.94
N GLY A 39 3.20 -3.41 -5.98
CA GLY A 39 2.56 -4.73 -5.89
C GLY A 39 1.03 -4.64 -5.81
N VAL A 40 0.39 -5.80 -5.67
CA VAL A 40 -1.06 -5.95 -5.49
C VAL A 40 -1.39 -5.77 -4.01
N ILE A 41 -0.66 -6.43 -3.12
CA ILE A 41 -0.75 -6.21 -1.66
C ILE A 41 0.57 -5.63 -1.19
N SER A 42 0.56 -4.36 -0.77
CA SER A 42 1.78 -3.56 -0.59
C SER A 42 2.34 -3.54 0.82
N GLY A 43 1.62 -4.12 1.79
CA GLY A 43 2.03 -4.18 3.18
C GLY A 43 1.24 -3.26 4.10
N SER A 44 1.73 -3.10 5.32
CA SER A 44 1.08 -2.31 6.37
C SER A 44 1.46 -0.83 6.28
N SER A 45 0.47 0.01 6.56
CA SER A 45 0.63 1.44 6.78
C SER A 45 0.69 1.79 8.26
N SER A 46 1.17 2.98 8.57
CA SER A 46 1.19 3.49 9.94
C SER A 46 0.92 4.99 9.93
N ILE A 47 0.32 5.47 11.02
CA ILE A 47 0.03 6.88 11.22
C ILE A 47 1.20 7.50 11.98
N MET A 48 1.73 8.57 11.41
CA MET A 48 2.88 9.30 11.92
C MET A 48 2.49 10.72 12.31
N ALA A 49 3.03 11.20 13.42
CA ALA A 49 3.11 12.60 13.77
C ALA A 49 4.27 13.27 13.05
N LEU A 50 4.00 14.44 12.47
CA LEU A 50 4.97 15.18 11.67
C LEU A 50 5.99 15.99 12.50
N ASP A 51 5.89 15.96 13.83
CA ASP A 51 6.78 16.67 14.76
C ASP A 51 7.84 15.79 15.44
N GLY A 52 7.85 14.48 15.18
CA GLY A 52 8.80 13.54 15.77
C GLY A 52 10.23 13.65 15.22
N TRP A 53 11.21 13.22 16.02
CA TRP A 53 12.65 13.26 15.66
C TRP A 53 13.13 12.02 14.89
N ASN A 54 12.57 10.86 15.20
CA ASN A 54 12.82 9.59 14.50
C ASN A 54 11.48 8.90 14.20
N TRP A 55 11.51 7.83 13.41
CA TRP A 55 10.27 7.12 13.06
C TRP A 55 9.58 6.47 14.26
N GLU A 56 10.33 6.06 15.30
CA GLU A 56 9.78 5.42 16.51
C GLU A 56 8.94 6.41 17.32
N ASP A 57 9.46 7.62 17.53
CA ASP A 57 8.83 8.72 18.27
C ASP A 57 7.68 9.35 17.48
N ALA A 58 7.85 9.47 16.15
CA ALA A 58 6.79 9.93 15.27
C ALA A 58 5.61 8.93 15.18
N THR A 59 5.75 7.69 15.65
CA THR A 59 4.68 6.69 15.50
C THR A 59 3.49 7.04 16.39
N TYR A 60 2.37 7.42 15.79
CA TYR A 60 1.10 7.58 16.51
C TYR A 60 0.33 6.25 16.60
N ALA A 61 0.24 5.53 15.47
CA ALA A 61 -0.37 4.20 15.41
C ALA A 61 0.42 3.31 14.43
N ALA A 62 0.99 2.22 14.94
CA ALA A 62 1.75 1.26 14.16
C ALA A 62 0.82 0.23 13.47
N ASP A 63 1.15 -0.12 12.22
CA ASP A 63 0.51 -1.19 11.42
C ASP A 63 -1.03 -1.13 11.37
N ASP A 64 -1.59 0.06 11.20
CA ASP A 64 -3.04 0.32 11.25
C ASP A 64 -3.84 -0.41 10.15
N GLY A 65 -3.24 -0.67 9.00
CA GLY A 65 -3.95 -1.37 7.93
C GLY A 65 -3.07 -1.85 6.79
N ILE A 66 -3.51 -2.93 6.14
CA ILE A 66 -2.89 -3.51 4.95
C ILE A 66 -3.47 -2.86 3.70
N HIS A 67 -2.61 -2.44 2.77
CA HIS A 67 -3.02 -1.79 1.53
C HIS A 67 -3.09 -2.77 0.36
N LEU A 68 -4.25 -2.76 -0.32
CA LEU A 68 -4.53 -3.54 -1.53
C LEU A 68 -4.76 -2.60 -2.71
N PHE A 69 -3.98 -2.77 -3.76
CA PHE A 69 -4.19 -2.12 -5.05
C PHE A 69 -5.09 -3.01 -5.91
N TRP A 70 -6.38 -2.69 -5.94
CA TRP A 70 -7.33 -3.44 -6.74
C TRP A 70 -7.03 -3.31 -8.24
N PRO A 71 -7.01 -4.39 -9.01
CA PRO A 71 -6.75 -4.33 -10.44
C PRO A 71 -7.86 -3.56 -11.16
N SER A 72 -7.50 -2.74 -12.15
CA SER A 72 -8.48 -2.08 -13.01
C SER A 72 -9.09 -3.08 -13.98
N PHE A 73 -10.41 -2.99 -14.17
CA PHE A 73 -11.14 -3.76 -15.19
C PHE A 73 -10.80 -3.30 -16.61
N LEU A 74 -10.54 -2.01 -16.79
CA LEU A 74 -10.17 -1.41 -18.08
C LEU A 74 -8.69 -1.02 -18.08
N SER A 75 -8.01 -1.31 -19.18
CA SER A 75 -6.66 -0.86 -19.46
C SER A 75 -6.69 0.48 -20.18
N PRO A 76 -5.89 1.48 -19.74
CA PRO A 76 -5.82 2.76 -20.41
C PRO A 76 -5.26 2.62 -21.83
N PRO A 77 -5.75 3.42 -22.79
CA PRO A 77 -5.26 3.40 -24.16
C PRO A 77 -3.77 3.78 -24.23
N LYS A 78 -3.00 3.06 -25.02
CA LYS A 78 -1.59 3.39 -25.26
C LYS A 78 -1.49 4.42 -26.38
N TRP A 79 -1.34 5.69 -26.02
CA TRP A 79 -1.24 6.80 -26.96
C TRP A 79 -0.11 6.62 -28.00
N TRP A 80 1.02 6.01 -27.60
CA TRP A 80 2.14 5.71 -28.49
C TRP A 80 1.85 4.60 -29.52
N LEU A 81 0.81 3.81 -29.31
CA LEU A 81 0.37 2.73 -30.19
C LEU A 81 -0.81 3.16 -31.10
N GLY A 82 -1.24 4.43 -31.01
CA GLY A 82 -2.40 4.94 -31.74
C GLY A 82 -3.74 4.42 -31.20
N GLU A 83 -3.75 3.86 -29.98
CA GLU A 83 -4.99 3.43 -29.32
C GLU A 83 -5.70 4.63 -28.70
N THR A 84 -7.01 4.75 -28.93
CA THR A 84 -7.86 5.80 -28.36
C THR A 84 -8.87 5.24 -27.35
N GLU A 85 -9.21 3.96 -27.49
CA GLU A 85 -10.26 3.31 -26.72
C GLU A 85 -9.72 2.54 -25.52
N TRP A 86 -10.49 2.55 -24.44
CA TRP A 86 -10.25 1.71 -23.27
C TRP A 86 -10.56 0.26 -23.62
N LYS A 87 -9.59 -0.63 -23.36
CA LYS A 87 -9.73 -2.07 -23.61
C LYS A 87 -10.00 -2.81 -22.32
N GLU A 88 -10.72 -3.92 -22.39
CA GLU A 88 -10.86 -4.82 -21.25
C GLU A 88 -9.50 -5.40 -20.85
N ASN A 89 -9.23 -5.46 -19.56
CA ASN A 89 -7.98 -6.00 -19.05
C ASN A 89 -8.02 -7.54 -19.03
N GLU A 90 -7.32 -8.15 -19.98
CA GLU A 90 -7.18 -9.62 -20.11
C GLU A 90 -6.64 -10.28 -18.82
N SER A 91 -5.82 -9.56 -18.04
CA SER A 91 -5.21 -10.05 -16.81
C SER A 91 -6.04 -9.79 -15.55
N TYR A 92 -7.20 -9.14 -15.67
CA TYR A 92 -8.04 -8.79 -14.53
C TYR A 92 -8.48 -10.05 -13.78
N LYS A 93 -9.08 -11.00 -14.50
CA LYS A 93 -9.65 -12.22 -13.92
C LYS A 93 -8.59 -13.08 -13.21
N SER A 94 -7.40 -13.20 -13.81
CA SER A 94 -6.29 -13.94 -13.19
C SER A 94 -5.74 -13.22 -11.95
N THR A 95 -5.71 -11.90 -11.95
CA THR A 95 -5.25 -11.11 -10.79
C THR A 95 -6.24 -11.18 -9.63
N VAL A 96 -7.54 -11.09 -9.90
CA VAL A 96 -8.58 -11.29 -8.88
C VAL A 96 -8.49 -12.70 -8.29
N GLN A 97 -8.35 -13.73 -9.11
CA GLN A 97 -8.16 -15.11 -8.62
C GLN A 97 -6.92 -15.23 -7.71
N ARG A 98 -5.82 -14.56 -8.05
CA ARG A 98 -4.61 -14.56 -7.20
C ARG A 98 -4.86 -13.89 -5.85
N ILE A 99 -5.60 -12.78 -5.83
CA ILE A 99 -5.98 -12.09 -4.58
C ILE A 99 -6.87 -13.00 -3.73
N GLU A 100 -7.89 -13.63 -4.31
CA GLU A 100 -8.78 -14.55 -3.61
C GLU A 100 -8.02 -15.74 -3.01
N ASN A 101 -7.14 -16.36 -3.80
CA ASN A 101 -6.30 -17.47 -3.33
C ASN A 101 -5.43 -17.03 -2.16
N PHE A 102 -4.77 -15.87 -2.26
CA PHE A 102 -3.92 -15.33 -1.20
C PHE A 102 -4.71 -15.08 0.10
N LEU A 103 -5.91 -14.52 0.02
CA LEU A 103 -6.77 -14.29 1.19
C LEU A 103 -7.29 -15.60 1.79
N ASN A 104 -7.64 -16.58 0.95
CA ASN A 104 -8.06 -17.90 1.40
C ASN A 104 -6.92 -18.63 2.12
N ASP A 105 -5.72 -18.65 1.54
CA ASP A 105 -4.53 -19.23 2.16
C ASP A 105 -4.26 -18.57 3.51
N SER A 106 -4.26 -17.23 3.57
CA SER A 106 -4.05 -16.46 4.81
C SER A 106 -5.07 -16.80 5.89
N LYS A 107 -6.35 -16.99 5.51
CA LYS A 107 -7.41 -17.42 6.44
C LYS A 107 -7.16 -18.82 6.97
N MET A 108 -6.73 -19.76 6.13
CA MET A 108 -6.39 -21.12 6.56
C MET A 108 -5.17 -21.13 7.49
N TYR A 109 -4.16 -20.30 7.22
CA TYR A 109 -3.01 -20.14 8.11
C TYR A 109 -3.40 -19.54 9.47
N SER A 110 -4.27 -18.52 9.49
CA SER A 110 -4.74 -17.93 10.75
C SER A 110 -5.54 -18.92 11.59
N GLY A 111 -6.32 -19.81 10.98
CA GLY A 111 -7.14 -20.81 11.71
C GLY A 111 -6.38 -22.08 12.12
N SER A 112 -5.22 -22.35 11.54
CA SER A 112 -4.35 -23.49 11.90
C SER A 112 -3.26 -23.12 12.91
N ALA A 113 -3.07 -21.83 13.18
CA ALA A 113 -2.10 -21.30 14.13
C ALA A 113 -2.57 -21.32 15.60
N ASP A 114 -3.77 -21.85 15.87
CA ASP A 114 -4.24 -22.17 17.23
C ASP A 114 -3.89 -23.64 17.58
N PRO A 115 -2.87 -23.90 18.42
CA PRO A 115 -2.70 -25.19 19.10
C PRO A 115 -3.67 -25.39 20.28
#